data_AF-G0V9L8-F1
#
_entry.id   AF-G0V9L8-F1
#
_cell.length_a   1.000
_cell.length_b   1.000
_cell.length_c   1.000
_cell.angle_alpha   90.00
_cell.angle_beta   90.00
_cell.angle_gamma   90.00
#
_symmetry.space_group_name_H-M   'P 1'
#
loop_
_entity.id
_entity.type
_entity.pdbx_description
1 polymer ?
#
loop_
_entity_poly.entity_id
_entity_poly.type
_entity_poly.pdbx_seq_one_letter_code
_entity_poly.pdbx_strand_id
1 'polypeptide(L)'
;MLRTSLIRRYATLPPNALKPAFGAPNKAAAKAFRDSIEATENHAKDTSKLWMKITMWVAVPAILLTGVNTWFVEKEHYEHRKHLEHVPDSEWPKDYEFQNMRQKPYFWGDGDKTLFWNPVVNRHINHDDD
;
A
#
# COMPACT_ATOMS: atom_id res chain seq x y z
N MET A 1 -58.72 -21.54 -33.14
CA MET A 1 -57.86 -20.38 -32.84
C MET A 1 -56.47 -20.89 -32.51
N LEU A 2 -55.47 -20.68 -33.37
CA LEU A 2 -54.02 -20.76 -33.10
C LEU A 2 -53.33 -21.06 -34.44
N ARG A 3 -52.59 -20.09 -34.98
CA ARG A 3 -51.39 -20.21 -35.84
C ARG A 3 -51.19 -18.94 -36.67
N THR A 4 -50.82 -17.82 -36.05
CA THR A 4 -50.34 -16.65 -36.80
C THR A 4 -49.50 -15.70 -35.95
N SER A 5 -48.34 -16.16 -35.44
CA SER A 5 -47.39 -15.29 -34.72
C SER A 5 -45.95 -15.36 -35.23
N LEU A 6 -45.66 -16.11 -36.30
CA LEU A 6 -44.28 -16.25 -36.83
C LEU A 6 -44.02 -15.43 -38.10
N ILE A 7 -44.96 -14.59 -38.54
CA ILE A 7 -44.81 -13.76 -39.74
C ILE A 7 -45.09 -12.29 -39.40
N ARG A 8 -44.35 -11.73 -38.44
CA ARG A 8 -44.28 -10.27 -38.26
C ARG A 8 -42.95 -9.76 -38.78
N ARG A 9 -42.91 -9.62 -40.12
CA ARG A 9 -42.21 -8.58 -40.89
C ARG A 9 -40.70 -8.43 -40.63
N TYR A 10 -39.92 -9.26 -41.33
CA TYR A 10 -38.62 -8.88 -41.92
C TYR A 10 -38.80 -7.77 -42.99
N ALA A 11 -39.47 -6.67 -42.68
CA ALA A 11 -39.74 -5.56 -43.61
C ALA A 11 -39.69 -4.27 -42.79
N THR A 12 -38.60 -3.52 -42.72
CA THR A 12 -37.62 -3.19 -43.76
C THR A 12 -36.30 -2.88 -43.06
N LEU A 13 -35.31 -3.76 -43.20
CA LEU A 13 -33.95 -3.37 -42.83
C LEU A 13 -33.54 -2.19 -43.75
N PRO A 14 -32.92 -1.11 -43.24
CA PRO A 14 -32.47 -0.02 -44.07
C PRO A 14 -31.52 -0.55 -45.15
N PRO A 15 -31.40 0.11 -46.31
CA PRO A 15 -30.73 -0.43 -47.49
C PRO A 15 -29.25 -0.81 -47.30
N ASN A 16 -28.62 -0.37 -46.19
CA ASN A 16 -27.24 -0.67 -45.83
C ASN A 16 -27.10 -1.58 -44.60
N ALA A 17 -28.18 -2.11 -44.03
CA ALA A 17 -28.16 -2.83 -42.75
C ALA A 17 -27.30 -4.11 -42.77
N LEU A 18 -27.20 -4.77 -43.92
CA LEU A 18 -26.43 -6.00 -44.10
C LEU A 18 -25.12 -5.78 -44.87
N LYS A 19 -24.78 -4.51 -45.18
CA LYS A 19 -23.52 -4.21 -45.84
C LYS A 19 -22.37 -4.34 -44.83
N PRO A 20 -21.20 -4.85 -45.25
CA PRO A 20 -20.04 -4.90 -44.38
C PRO A 20 -19.72 -3.52 -43.82
N ALA A 21 -19.59 -3.42 -42.50
CA ALA A 21 -19.29 -2.17 -41.81
C ALA A 21 -17.82 -1.74 -41.97
N PHE A 22 -16.93 -2.71 -42.21
CA PHE A 22 -15.49 -2.49 -42.37
C PHE A 22 -15.02 -2.95 -43.76
N GLY A 23 -13.96 -2.31 -44.25
CA GLY A 23 -13.29 -2.68 -45.50
C GLY A 23 -12.54 -4.02 -45.41
N ALA A 24 -11.76 -4.33 -46.44
CA ALA A 24 -10.97 -5.56 -46.47
C ALA A 24 -10.02 -5.63 -45.25
N PRO A 25 -9.99 -6.75 -44.51
CA PRO A 25 -9.17 -6.86 -43.31
C PRO A 25 -7.68 -6.87 -43.67
N ASN A 26 -6.89 -6.05 -42.97
CA ASN A 26 -5.44 -6.07 -43.08
C ASN A 26 -4.86 -7.25 -42.28
N LYS A 27 -4.76 -8.41 -42.94
CA LYS A 27 -4.26 -9.65 -42.33
C LYS A 27 -2.79 -9.56 -41.91
N ALA A 28 -1.98 -8.76 -42.59
CA ALA A 28 -0.57 -8.59 -42.27
C ALA A 28 -0.39 -7.85 -40.94
N ALA A 29 -1.10 -6.73 -40.76
CA ALA A 29 -1.12 -6.00 -39.50
C ALA A 29 -1.68 -6.84 -38.34
N ALA A 30 -2.74 -7.62 -38.59
CA ALA A 30 -3.31 -8.53 -37.59
C ALA A 30 -2.32 -9.64 -37.17
N LYS A 31 -1.54 -10.18 -38.11
CA LYS A 31 -0.49 -11.16 -37.80
C LYS A 31 0.63 -10.51 -36.98
N ALA A 32 1.13 -9.35 -37.41
CA ALA A 32 2.16 -8.62 -36.67
C ALA A 32 1.74 -8.29 -35.23
N PHE A 33 0.47 -7.91 -35.02
CA PHE A 33 -0.06 -7.69 -33.68
C PHE A 33 -0.07 -8.97 -32.84
N ARG A 34 -0.52 -10.10 -33.39
CA ARG A 34 -0.48 -11.40 -32.69
C ARG A 34 0.94 -11.83 -32.35
N ASP A 35 1.87 -11.71 -33.30
CA ASP A 35 3.29 -12.01 -33.08
C ASP A 35 3.88 -11.11 -31.97
N SER A 36 3.46 -9.84 -31.90
CA SER A 36 3.92 -8.92 -30.85
C SER A 36 3.43 -9.28 -29.45
N ILE A 37 2.21 -9.84 -29.34
CA ILE A 37 1.69 -10.33 -28.06
C ILE A 37 2.51 -11.53 -27.58
N GLU A 38 2.76 -12.50 -28.47
CA GLU A 38 3.57 -13.67 -28.14
C GLU A 38 5.00 -13.27 -27.74
N ALA A 39 5.62 -12.35 -28.49
CA ALA A 39 6.94 -11.81 -28.15
C ALA A 39 6.94 -11.13 -26.77
N THR A 40 5.89 -10.34 -26.47
CA THR A 40 5.74 -9.68 -25.17
C THR A 40 5.58 -10.69 -24.04
N GLU A 41 4.77 -11.73 -24.24
CA GLU A 41 4.57 -12.79 -23.26
C GLU A 41 5.88 -13.54 -22.96
N ASN A 42 6.64 -13.88 -24.00
CA ASN A 42 7.93 -14.55 -23.83
C ASN A 42 8.95 -13.65 -23.12
N HIS A 43 9.03 -12.38 -23.49
CA HIS A 43 9.89 -11.41 -22.79
C HIS A 43 9.46 -11.22 -21.33
N ALA A 44 8.15 -11.17 -21.03
CA ALA A 44 7.62 -11.09 -19.67
C ALA A 44 7.98 -12.31 -18.82
N LYS A 45 7.96 -13.52 -19.40
CA LYS A 45 8.38 -14.74 -18.69
C LYS A 45 9.84 -14.67 -18.25
N ASP A 46 10.73 -14.21 -19.12
CA ASP A 46 12.16 -14.16 -18.82
C ASP A 46 12.51 -13.02 -17.86
N THR A 47 11.93 -11.84 -18.05
CA THR A 47 12.09 -10.71 -17.13
C THR A 47 11.53 -11.00 -15.73
N SER A 48 10.39 -11.70 -15.63
CA SER A 48 9.84 -12.13 -14.34
C SER A 48 10.79 -13.08 -13.60
N LYS A 49 11.37 -14.06 -14.30
CA LYS A 49 12.40 -14.95 -13.72
C LYS A 49 13.65 -14.20 -13.28
N LEU A 50 14.09 -13.20 -14.05
CA LEU A 50 15.22 -12.35 -13.67
C LEU A 50 14.94 -11.61 -12.36
N TRP A 51 13.78 -10.93 -12.26
CA TRP A 51 13.42 -10.19 -11.05
C TRP A 51 13.22 -11.09 -9.84
N MET A 52 12.64 -12.28 -10.02
CA MET A 52 12.56 -13.26 -8.94
C MET A 52 13.95 -13.62 -8.40
N LYS A 53 14.94 -13.81 -9.29
CA LYS A 53 16.33 -14.07 -8.87
C LYS A 53 16.90 -12.87 -8.11
N ILE A 54 16.73 -11.64 -8.61
CA ILE A 54 17.23 -10.45 -7.91
C ILE A 54 16.60 -10.33 -6.51
N THR A 55 15.29 -10.51 -6.39
CA THR A 55 14.61 -10.49 -5.09
C THR A 55 15.20 -11.53 -4.14
N MET A 56 15.36 -12.78 -4.58
CA MET A 56 15.83 -13.87 -3.72
C MET A 56 17.32 -13.78 -3.39
N TRP A 57 18.16 -13.34 -4.34
CA TRP A 57 19.61 -13.36 -4.19
C TRP A 57 20.19 -12.02 -3.71
N VAL A 58 19.44 -10.94 -3.79
CA VAL A 58 19.89 -9.60 -3.38
C VAL A 58 19.01 -9.05 -2.27
N ALA A 59 17.70 -8.92 -2.51
CA ALA A 59 16.82 -8.27 -1.54
C ALA A 59 16.67 -9.07 -0.24
N VAL A 60 16.51 -10.40 -0.33
CA VAL A 60 16.41 -11.25 0.87
C VAL A 60 17.68 -11.19 1.73
N PRO A 61 18.90 -11.38 1.20
CA PRO A 61 20.12 -11.19 1.99
C PRO A 61 20.27 -9.77 2.56
N ALA A 62 19.92 -8.72 1.80
CA ALA A 62 19.98 -7.35 2.29
C ALA A 62 19.03 -7.11 3.47
N ILE A 63 17.80 -7.65 3.41
CA ILE A 63 16.83 -7.59 4.51
C ILE A 63 17.34 -8.36 5.71
N LEU A 64 17.93 -9.55 5.53
CA LEU A 64 18.49 -10.33 6.64
C LEU A 64 19.62 -9.56 7.35
N LEU A 65 20.56 -9.00 6.59
CA LEU A 65 21.66 -8.21 7.15
C LEU A 65 21.15 -6.99 7.90
N THR A 66 20.21 -6.26 7.31
CA THR A 66 19.60 -5.08 7.95
C THR A 66 18.79 -5.48 9.18
N GLY A 67 18.06 -6.59 9.12
CA GLY A 67 17.29 -7.12 10.24
C GLY A 67 18.16 -7.46 11.44
N VAL A 68 19.34 -8.07 11.22
CA VAL A 68 20.31 -8.32 12.28
C VAL A 68 20.87 -7.02 12.86
N ASN A 69 21.24 -6.06 12.00
CA ASN A 69 21.74 -4.77 12.46
C ASN A 69 20.71 -4.01 13.31
N THR A 70 19.47 -3.88 12.81
CA THR A 70 18.39 -3.24 13.54
C THR A 70 18.06 -3.97 14.83
N TRP A 71 18.15 -5.31 14.87
CA TRP A 71 17.93 -6.06 16.11
C TRP A 71 18.94 -5.70 17.20
N PHE A 72 20.22 -5.54 16.87
CA PHE A 72 21.23 -5.12 17.86
C PHE A 72 20.91 -3.72 18.42
N VAL A 73 20.63 -2.76 17.54
CA VAL A 73 20.31 -1.38 17.92
C VAL A 73 19.00 -1.31 18.72
N GLU A 74 17.99 -2.06 18.32
CA GLU A 74 16.70 -2.09 19.03
C GLU A 74 16.81 -2.75 20.40
N LYS A 75 17.68 -3.76 20.56
CA LYS A 75 17.96 -4.35 21.86
C LYS A 75 18.55 -3.32 22.83
N GLU A 76 19.47 -2.47 22.37
CA GLU A 76 20.02 -1.38 23.18
C GLU A 76 18.94 -0.35 23.55
N HIS A 77 18.10 0.06 22.60
CA HIS A 77 16.97 0.96 22.89
C HIS A 77 15.95 0.33 23.84
N TYR A 78 15.70 -0.97 23.75
CA TYR A 78 14.80 -1.68 24.66
C TYR A 78 15.31 -1.65 26.10
N GLU A 79 16.59 -1.93 26.33
CA GLU A 79 17.19 -1.83 27.67
C GLU A 79 17.22 -0.38 28.16
N HIS A 80 17.45 0.61 27.29
CA HIS A 80 17.33 2.02 27.65
C HIS A 80 15.91 2.36 28.13
N ARG A 81 14.87 1.95 27.38
CA ARG A 81 13.47 2.21 27.77
C ARG A 81 13.11 1.54 29.09
N LYS A 82 13.63 0.34 29.36
CA LYS A 82 13.48 -0.30 30.67
C LYS A 82 14.12 0.52 31.78
N HIS A 83 15.32 1.06 31.57
CA HIS A 83 15.93 1.92 32.58
C HIS A 83 15.07 3.16 32.86
N LEU A 84 14.59 3.83 31.81
CA LEU A 84 13.70 5.00 31.94
C LEU A 84 12.42 4.68 32.70
N GLU A 85 11.82 3.50 32.52
CA GLU A 85 10.61 3.08 33.22
C GLU A 85 10.75 3.15 34.75
N HIS A 86 11.95 2.97 35.29
CA HIS A 86 12.21 3.00 36.74
C HIS A 86 12.64 4.38 37.26
N VAL A 87 12.86 5.37 36.38
CA VAL A 87 13.18 6.75 36.78
C VAL A 87 11.91 7.38 37.36
N PRO A 88 11.94 7.91 38.60
CA PRO A 88 10.78 8.55 39.19
C PRO A 88 10.48 9.90 38.52
N ASP A 89 9.20 10.30 38.50
CA ASP A 89 8.77 11.55 37.85
C ASP A 89 9.42 12.80 38.47
N SER A 90 9.83 12.74 39.75
CA SER A 90 10.58 13.82 40.41
C SER A 90 11.97 14.05 39.84
N GLU A 91 12.56 13.04 39.21
CA GLU A 91 13.87 13.12 38.56
C GLU A 91 13.74 13.31 37.04
N TRP A 92 12.52 13.35 36.51
CA TRP A 92 12.29 13.60 35.09
C TRP A 92 12.65 15.05 34.75
N PRO A 93 13.35 15.31 33.65
CA PRO A 93 13.69 16.67 33.25
C PRO A 93 12.42 17.51 33.04
N LYS A 94 12.41 18.75 33.55
CA LYS A 94 11.31 19.69 33.31
C LYS A 94 11.20 19.98 31.81
N ASP A 95 10.01 19.75 31.27
CA ASP A 95 9.71 20.00 29.86
C ASP A 95 9.81 21.49 29.53
N TYR A 96 10.21 21.81 28.30
CA TYR A 96 10.14 23.19 27.79
C TYR A 96 8.69 23.59 27.50
N GLU A 97 8.37 24.89 27.53
CA GLU A 97 6.99 25.42 27.34
C GLU A 97 6.31 24.98 26.04
N PHE A 98 7.08 24.68 24.99
CA PHE A 98 6.57 24.21 23.70
C PHE A 98 6.37 22.69 23.64
N GLN A 99 6.91 21.94 24.59
CA GLN A 99 6.71 20.50 24.73
C GLN A 99 5.44 20.24 25.53
N ASN A 100 4.76 19.12 25.22
CA ASN A 100 3.51 18.71 25.88
C ASN A 100 2.38 19.76 25.97
N MET A 101 2.43 20.84 25.18
CA MET A 101 1.39 21.87 25.15
C MET A 101 -0.01 21.29 24.86
N ARG A 102 -1.01 21.75 25.62
CA ARG A 102 -2.44 21.46 25.40
C ARG A 102 -3.26 22.75 25.43
N GLN A 103 -3.62 23.27 24.25
CA GLN A 103 -4.55 24.42 24.17
C GLN A 103 -6.00 24.02 24.45
N LYS A 104 -6.37 22.79 24.07
CA LYS A 104 -7.66 22.17 24.34
C LYS A 104 -7.40 20.68 24.63
N PRO A 105 -8.05 20.07 25.63
CA PRO A 105 -7.93 18.63 25.86
C PRO A 105 -8.44 17.86 24.63
N TYR A 106 -7.82 16.70 24.38
CA TYR A 106 -8.34 15.74 23.41
C TYR A 106 -9.77 15.31 23.80
N PHE A 107 -10.57 14.96 22.80
CA PHE A 107 -11.97 14.59 23.01
C PHE A 107 -12.15 13.11 23.42
N TRP A 108 -11.06 12.39 23.70
CA TRP A 108 -11.05 11.00 24.13
C TRP A 108 -10.17 10.80 25.36
N GLY A 109 -10.34 9.65 26.02
CA GLY A 109 -9.52 9.27 27.17
C GLY A 109 -9.62 10.29 28.31
N ASP A 110 -8.48 10.66 28.86
CA ASP A 110 -8.31 11.69 29.89
C ASP A 110 -8.10 13.10 29.32
N GLY A 111 -8.12 13.25 27.99
CA GLY A 111 -7.89 14.51 27.31
C GLY A 111 -6.43 14.88 27.11
N ASP A 112 -5.48 14.05 27.53
CA ASP A 112 -4.05 14.41 27.49
C ASP A 112 -3.20 13.50 26.60
N LYS A 113 -3.55 12.21 26.51
CA LYS A 113 -2.75 11.23 25.78
C LYS A 113 -3.11 11.15 24.30
N THR A 114 -2.08 11.17 23.44
CA THR A 114 -2.22 10.96 21.98
C THR A 114 -2.51 9.49 21.65
N LEU A 115 -2.83 9.19 20.39
CA LEU A 115 -3.14 7.82 19.93
C LEU A 115 -1.98 6.83 20.13
N PHE A 116 -0.74 7.30 19.94
CA PHE A 116 0.49 6.49 20.12
C PHE A 116 1.28 6.98 21.33
N TRP A 117 0.59 7.27 22.43
CA TRP A 117 1.22 7.68 23.67
C TRP A 117 1.85 6.49 24.40
N ASN A 118 3.15 6.55 24.66
CA ASN A 118 3.85 5.60 25.52
C ASN A 118 4.26 6.30 26.82
N PRO A 119 3.70 5.93 27.99
CA PRO A 119 3.96 6.60 29.26
C PRO A 119 5.42 6.49 29.73
N VAL A 120 6.22 5.58 29.17
CA VAL A 120 7.64 5.47 29.53
C VAL A 120 8.46 6.62 28.95
N VAL A 121 8.15 7.05 27.72
CA VAL A 121 8.96 8.02 26.95
C VAL A 121 8.25 9.35 26.69
N ASN A 122 6.91 9.35 26.72
CA ASN A 122 6.08 10.53 26.62
C ASN A 122 5.42 10.69 27.99
N ARG A 123 6.12 11.28 28.96
CA ARG A 123 5.50 11.65 30.24
C ARG A 123 4.99 13.08 30.12
N HIS A 124 3.88 13.38 30.76
CA HIS A 124 3.39 14.74 30.93
C HIS A 124 3.27 14.96 32.43
N ILE A 125 4.27 15.63 32.99
CA ILE A 125 4.42 15.84 34.43
C ILE A 125 4.04 17.30 34.70
N ASN A 126 3.09 17.49 35.60
CA ASN A 126 2.69 18.84 36.01
C ASN A 126 3.74 19.39 36.98
N HIS A 127 4.29 20.55 36.66
CA HIS A 127 5.31 21.25 37.46
C HIS A 127 4.77 22.57 38.05
N ASP A 128 3.46 22.67 38.24
CA ASP A 128 2.78 23.89 38.73
C ASP A 128 2.89 24.06 40.26
N ASP A 129 3.36 23.02 40.96
CA ASP A 129 3.46 22.96 42.43
C ASP A 129 4.89 23.20 42.98
N ASP A 130 5.88 23.48 42.12
CA ASP A 130 7.28 23.85 42.47
C ASP A 130 7.46 25.38 42.60
#